data_AF-A0A376FI72-F1
#
_entry.id   AF-A0A376FI72-F1
#
_cell.length_a   1.000
_cell.length_b   1.000
_cell.length_c   1.000
_cell.angle_alpha   90.00
_cell.angle_beta   90.00
_cell.angle_gamma   90.00
#
_symmetry.space_group_name_H-M   'P 1'
#
loop_
_entity.id
_entity.type
_entity.pdbx_description
1 polymer ?
#
loop_
_entity_poly.entity_id
_entity_poly.type
_entity_poly.pdbx_seq_one_letter_code
_entity_poly.pdbx_strand_id
1 'polypeptide(L)'
;MQAAVENTELGLIDNWLLHIRDIWFKHSSLLGEMPQERRMDTLCELNVMEQVYNLGHSTIMQSAWKRGQKVSIHGWAYGIHDGLLRNLEVTATNRETLEQRYRSGIANLQLKHVNHK
;
A
#
# COMPACT_ATOMS: atom_id res chain seq x y z
N MET A 1 -3.85 10.81 4.98
CA MET A 1 -4.85 9.76 4.66
C MET A 1 -6.26 10.28 4.92
N GLN A 2 -6.58 10.67 6.15
CA GLN A 2 -7.89 11.24 6.50
C GLN A 2 -8.34 12.39 5.58
N ALA A 3 -7.49 13.43 5.42
CA ALA A 3 -7.78 14.55 4.50
C ALA A 3 -8.01 14.13 3.03
N ALA A 4 -7.38 13.03 2.57
CA ALA A 4 -7.62 12.54 1.21
C ALA A 4 -9.03 11.94 1.06
N VAL A 5 -9.52 11.25 2.11
CA VAL A 5 -10.84 10.60 2.12
C VAL A 5 -11.95 11.60 2.38
N GLU A 6 -11.75 12.56 3.30
CA GLU A 6 -12.74 13.58 3.65
C GLU A 6 -12.99 14.61 2.53
N ASN A 7 -12.08 14.68 1.56
CA ASN A 7 -12.19 15.55 0.38
C ASN A 7 -12.48 17.02 0.73
N THR A 8 -11.87 17.51 1.81
CA THR A 8 -11.90 18.92 2.16
C THR A 8 -11.00 19.70 1.21
N GLU A 9 -11.43 20.90 0.79
CA GLU A 9 -10.62 21.80 -0.03
C GLU A 9 -9.51 22.40 0.84
N LEU A 10 -8.28 21.93 0.64
CA LEU A 10 -7.09 22.34 1.39
C LEU A 10 -6.07 23.08 0.51
N GLY A 11 -6.39 23.29 -0.77
CA GLY A 11 -5.59 24.05 -1.71
C GLY A 11 -4.51 23.19 -2.37
N LEU A 12 -3.26 23.66 -2.42
CA LEU A 12 -2.19 22.99 -3.18
C LEU A 12 -1.93 21.53 -2.76
N ILE A 13 -2.17 21.20 -1.49
CA ILE A 13 -1.98 19.83 -0.98
C ILE A 13 -2.96 18.84 -1.62
N ASP A 14 -4.11 19.30 -2.12
CA ASP A 14 -5.12 18.43 -2.73
C ASP A 14 -4.58 17.69 -3.94
N ASN A 15 -3.70 18.34 -4.72
CA ASN A 15 -3.01 17.71 -5.85
C ASN A 15 -2.18 16.49 -5.42
N TRP A 16 -1.55 16.55 -4.24
CA TRP A 16 -0.81 15.41 -3.67
C TRP A 16 -1.75 14.35 -3.10
N LEU A 17 -2.89 14.76 -2.54
CA LEU A 17 -3.91 13.85 -2.01
C LEU A 17 -4.66 13.09 -3.11
N LEU A 18 -4.69 13.59 -4.36
CA LEU A 18 -5.27 12.88 -5.50
C LEU A 18 -4.65 11.48 -5.67
N HIS A 19 -3.34 11.33 -5.51
CA HIS A 19 -2.69 10.02 -5.61
C HIS A 19 -3.20 9.01 -4.57
N ILE A 20 -3.56 9.48 -3.37
CA ILE A 20 -4.16 8.63 -2.34
C ILE A 20 -5.62 8.28 -2.71
N ARG A 21 -6.35 9.22 -3.32
CA ARG A 21 -7.71 8.95 -3.81
C ARG A 21 -7.72 7.96 -4.97
N ASP A 22 -6.73 8.00 -5.84
CA ASP A 22 -6.58 7.01 -6.92
C ASP A 22 -6.45 5.60 -6.34
N ILE A 23 -5.67 5.45 -5.26
CA ILE A 23 -5.52 4.17 -4.53
C ILE A 23 -6.85 3.77 -3.87
N TRP A 24 -7.55 4.71 -3.23
CA TRP A 24 -8.88 4.45 -2.67
C TRP A 24 -9.86 3.95 -3.74
N PHE A 25 -9.88 4.59 -4.91
CA PHE A 25 -10.77 4.21 -6.00
C PHE A 25 -10.41 2.83 -6.58
N LYS A 26 -9.12 2.58 -6.82
CA LYS A 26 -8.58 1.30 -7.29
C LYS A 26 -8.99 0.12 -6.39
N HIS A 27 -9.03 0.34 -5.08
CA HIS A 27 -9.36 -0.69 -4.09
C HIS A 27 -10.75 -0.52 -3.45
N SER A 28 -11.63 0.26 -4.07
CA SER A 28 -12.95 0.60 -3.53
C SER A 28 -13.83 -0.63 -3.27
N SER A 29 -13.75 -1.66 -4.13
CA SER A 29 -14.46 -2.93 -3.91
C SER A 29 -14.00 -3.63 -2.63
N LEU A 30 -12.68 -3.70 -2.41
CA LEU A 30 -12.08 -4.32 -1.22
C LEU A 30 -12.46 -3.53 0.04
N LEU A 31 -12.36 -2.20 -0.02
CA LEU A 31 -12.73 -1.31 1.09
C LEU A 31 -14.24 -1.30 1.36
N GLY A 32 -15.07 -1.56 0.35
CA GLY A 32 -16.53 -1.64 0.48
C GLY A 32 -16.98 -2.82 1.33
N GLU A 33 -16.25 -3.94 1.29
CA GLU A 33 -16.58 -5.18 2.00
C GLU A 33 -16.25 -5.16 3.50
N MET A 34 -15.47 -4.17 3.95
CA MET A 34 -15.03 -4.04 5.35
C MET A 34 -15.80 -2.96 6.14
N PRO A 35 -15.86 -3.08 7.49
CA PRO A 35 -16.40 -2.05 8.36
C PRO A 35 -15.71 -0.71 8.18
N GLN A 36 -16.46 0.39 8.28
CA GLN A 36 -15.96 1.75 8.06
C GLN A 36 -14.74 2.09 8.92
N GLU A 37 -14.74 1.66 10.18
CA GLU A 37 -13.66 1.88 11.15
C GLU A 37 -12.31 1.31 10.68
N ARG A 38 -12.32 0.22 9.90
CA ARG A 38 -11.10 -0.43 9.39
C ARG A 38 -10.63 0.11 8.03
N ARG A 39 -11.48 0.86 7.32
CA ARG A 39 -11.16 1.35 5.97
C ARG A 39 -9.95 2.27 5.97
N MET A 40 -9.83 3.14 6.97
CA MET A 40 -8.71 4.08 7.04
C MET A 40 -7.38 3.36 7.27
N ASP A 41 -7.35 2.43 8.24
CA ASP A 41 -6.17 1.63 8.53
C ASP A 41 -5.76 0.78 7.32
N THR A 42 -6.73 0.14 6.67
CA THR A 42 -6.45 -0.67 5.47
C THR A 42 -6.00 0.20 4.30
N LEU A 43 -6.53 1.41 4.15
CA LEU A 43 -6.05 2.35 3.13
C LEU A 43 -4.60 2.77 3.39
N CYS A 44 -4.18 2.94 4.65
CA CYS A 44 -2.78 3.15 5.00
C CYS A 44 -1.89 1.99 4.53
N GLU A 45 -2.31 0.75 4.80
CA GLU A 45 -1.58 -0.45 4.37
C GLU A 45 -1.52 -0.54 2.83
N LEU A 46 -2.64 -0.34 2.14
CA LEU A 46 -2.73 -0.31 0.68
C LEU A 46 -1.81 0.75 0.08
N ASN A 47 -1.79 1.96 0.65
CA ASN A 47 -0.93 3.03 0.16
C ASN A 47 0.54 2.62 0.23
N VAL A 48 1.00 2.05 1.36
CA VAL A 48 2.38 1.56 1.48
C VAL A 48 2.69 0.50 0.42
N MET A 49 1.78 -0.45 0.19
CA MET A 49 1.98 -1.53 -0.78
C MET A 49 2.04 -1.00 -2.22
N GLU A 50 1.19 -0.02 -2.56
CA GLU A 50 1.22 0.66 -3.86
C GLU A 50 2.52 1.45 -4.05
N GLN A 51 3.03 2.13 -3.02
CA GLN A 51 4.30 2.84 -3.13
C GLN A 51 5.50 1.88 -3.26
N VAL A 52 5.47 0.72 -2.60
CA VAL A 52 6.45 -0.34 -2.82
C VAL A 52 6.40 -0.81 -4.28
N TYR A 53 5.19 -1.02 -4.82
CA TYR A 53 4.99 -1.42 -6.19
C TYR A 53 5.50 -0.37 -7.19
N ASN A 54 5.17 0.90 -6.98
CA ASN A 54 5.65 2.03 -7.78
C ASN A 54 7.17 2.19 -7.73
N LEU A 55 7.76 2.08 -6.53
CA LEU A 55 9.21 2.15 -6.35
C LEU A 55 9.91 1.02 -7.11
N GLY A 56 9.39 -0.21 -7.02
CA GLY A 56 9.90 -1.34 -7.78
C GLY A 56 9.80 -1.13 -9.30
N HIS A 57 8.77 -0.43 -9.79
CA HIS A 57 8.61 -0.06 -11.20
C HIS A 57 9.46 1.12 -11.67
N SER A 58 10.08 1.87 -10.75
CA SER A 58 10.95 2.98 -11.12
C SER A 58 12.14 2.54 -11.98
N THR A 59 12.57 3.40 -12.90
CA THR A 59 13.74 3.14 -13.76
C THR A 59 15.01 2.84 -12.96
N ILE A 60 15.13 3.44 -11.77
CA ILE A 60 16.25 3.25 -10.83
C ILE A 60 16.28 1.80 -10.33
N MET A 61 15.16 1.31 -9.79
CA MET A 61 15.07 -0.04 -9.25
C MET A 61 15.15 -1.09 -10.35
N GLN A 62 14.47 -0.87 -11.46
CA GLN A 62 14.51 -1.75 -12.63
C GLN A 62 15.95 -1.92 -13.15
N SER A 63 16.70 -0.81 -13.24
CA SER A 63 18.11 -0.84 -13.63
C SER A 63 19.00 -1.50 -12.58
N ALA A 64 18.70 -1.32 -11.28
CA ALA A 64 19.45 -1.94 -10.18
C ALA A 64 19.33 -3.46 -10.20
N TRP A 65 18.12 -4.00 -10.32
CA TRP A 65 17.91 -5.44 -10.42
C TRP A 65 18.45 -6.00 -11.72
N LYS A 66 18.30 -5.30 -12.86
CA LYS A 66 18.83 -5.73 -14.16
C LYS A 66 20.35 -5.88 -14.16
N ARG A 67 21.08 -5.01 -13.44
CA ARG A 67 22.56 -5.12 -13.31
C ARG A 67 23.01 -6.10 -12.20
N GLY A 68 22.08 -6.83 -11.59
CA GLY A 68 22.39 -7.79 -10.53
C GLY A 68 22.71 -7.18 -9.16
N GLN A 69 22.40 -5.89 -8.94
CA GLN A 69 22.59 -5.27 -7.63
C GLN A 69 21.60 -5.87 -6.62
N LYS A 70 22.12 -6.30 -5.47
CA LYS A 70 21.32 -6.85 -4.36
C LYS A 70 20.64 -5.71 -3.59
N VAL A 71 19.39 -5.41 -3.93
CA VAL A 71 18.55 -4.40 -3.26
C VAL A 71 17.19 -5.00 -2.97
N SER A 72 16.68 -4.77 -1.76
CA SER A 72 15.35 -5.19 -1.33
C SER A 72 14.48 -3.98 -1.00
N ILE A 73 13.20 -4.05 -1.35
CA ILE A 73 12.19 -3.07 -0.94
C ILE A 73 11.28 -3.73 0.08
N HIS A 74 10.97 -3.04 1.17
CA HIS A 74 10.07 -3.52 2.22
C HIS A 74 8.90 -2.54 2.40
N GLY A 75 7.71 -3.07 2.70
CA GLY A 75 6.53 -2.27 3.05
C GLY A 75 6.13 -2.54 4.49
N TRP A 76 6.27 -1.53 5.34
CA TRP A 76 5.92 -1.59 6.75
C TRP A 76 4.88 -0.53 7.10
N ALA A 77 3.99 -0.86 8.02
CA ALA A 77 3.08 0.07 8.67
C ALA A 77 3.23 -0.07 10.18
N TYR A 78 2.86 0.94 10.95
CA TYR A 78 2.83 0.85 12.41
C TYR A 78 1.64 1.61 12.97
N GLY A 79 1.10 1.12 14.08
CA GLY A 79 0.06 1.81 14.83
C GLY A 79 0.67 2.89 15.71
N ILE A 80 0.10 4.09 15.71
CA ILE A 80 0.53 5.15 16.65
C ILE A 80 0.11 4.80 18.09
N HIS A 81 -0.95 4.00 18.24
CA HIS A 81 -1.49 3.60 19.54
C HIS A 81 -0.66 2.54 20.27
N ASP A 82 0.03 1.67 19.53
CA ASP A 82 0.79 0.54 20.08
C ASP A 82 2.30 0.60 19.73
N GLY A 83 2.70 1.40 18.75
CA GLY A 83 4.07 1.46 18.24
C GLY A 83 4.52 0.17 17.54
N LEU A 84 3.62 -0.77 17.28
CA LEU A 84 3.97 -2.08 16.74
C LEU A 84 4.14 -2.01 15.23
N LEU A 85 5.32 -2.38 14.78
CA LEU A 85 5.65 -2.46 13.36
C LEU A 85 5.08 -3.74 12.74
N ARG A 86 4.30 -3.56 11.68
CA ARG A 86 3.63 -4.61 10.91
C ARG A 86 4.30 -4.74 9.56
N ASN A 87 4.82 -5.92 9.26
CA ASN A 87 5.30 -6.25 7.93
C ASN A 87 4.09 -6.58 7.03
N LEU A 88 3.94 -5.85 5.92
CA LEU A 88 2.84 -6.05 4.96
C LEU A 88 3.12 -7.17 3.94
N GLU A 89 4.21 -7.90 4.13
CA GLU A 89 4.60 -9.08 3.33
C GLU A 89 4.86 -8.79 1.84
N VAL A 90 5.03 -7.52 1.47
CA VAL A 90 5.33 -7.06 0.10
C VAL A 90 6.82 -6.92 -0.19
N THR A 91 7.67 -7.68 0.52
CA THR A 91 9.13 -7.57 0.35
C THR A 91 9.56 -8.06 -1.04
N ALA A 92 10.22 -7.20 -1.81
CA ALA A 92 10.64 -7.49 -3.18
C ALA A 92 12.16 -7.36 -3.36
N THR A 93 12.78 -8.36 -3.98
CA THR A 93 14.23 -8.43 -4.23
C THR A 93 14.59 -8.41 -5.72
N ASN A 94 13.59 -8.54 -6.59
CA ASN A 94 13.67 -8.51 -8.05
C ASN A 94 12.26 -8.26 -8.63
N ARG A 95 12.14 -8.25 -9.96
CA ARG A 95 10.88 -7.96 -10.66
C ARG A 95 9.83 -9.05 -10.41
N GLU A 96 10.25 -10.31 -10.37
CA GLU A 96 9.36 -11.45 -10.22
C GLU A 96 8.73 -11.47 -8.81
N THR A 97 9.57 -11.27 -7.79
CA THR A 97 9.12 -11.19 -6.40
C THR A 97 8.27 -9.95 -6.15
N LEU A 98 8.52 -8.81 -6.82
CA LEU A 98 7.68 -7.62 -6.73
C LEU A 98 6.22 -7.93 -7.11
N GLU A 99 6.02 -8.53 -8.29
CA GLU A 99 4.70 -8.91 -8.79
C GLU A 99 4.02 -9.93 -7.86
N GLN A 100 4.74 -10.99 -7.52
CA GLN A 100 4.21 -12.07 -6.69
C GLN A 100 3.80 -11.56 -5.30
N ARG A 101 4.66 -10.77 -4.66
CA ARG A 101 4.47 -10.30 -3.28
C ARG A 101 3.43 -9.21 -3.19
N TYR A 102 3.35 -8.30 -4.17
CA TYR A 102 2.27 -7.34 -4.25
C TYR A 102 0.90 -8.03 -4.35
N ARG A 103 0.73 -8.97 -5.30
CA ARG A 103 -0.53 -9.73 -5.45
C ARG A 103 -0.89 -10.51 -4.18
N SER A 104 0.09 -11.20 -3.60
CA SER A 104 -0.09 -11.99 -2.37
C SER A 104 -0.49 -11.09 -1.20
N GLY A 105 0.14 -9.93 -1.05
CA GLY A 105 -0.20 -8.98 -0.01
C GLY A 105 -1.63 -8.46 -0.13
N ILE A 106 -2.07 -8.08 -1.34
CA ILE A 106 -3.44 -7.60 -1.57
C ILE A 106 -4.46 -8.69 -1.24
N ALA A 107 -4.19 -9.94 -1.65
CA ALA A 107 -5.05 -11.08 -1.32
C ALA A 107 -5.10 -11.35 0.20
N ASN A 108 -3.97 -11.22 0.90
CA ASN A 108 -3.92 -11.39 2.35
C ASN A 108 -4.76 -10.34 3.10
N LEU A 109 -4.81 -9.10 2.59
CA LEU A 109 -5.70 -8.07 3.13
C LEU A 109 -7.17 -8.45 2.98
N GLN A 110 -7.58 -9.05 1.86
CA GLN A 110 -8.95 -9.56 1.70
C GLN A 110 -9.25 -10.68 2.73
N LEU A 111 -8.34 -11.63 2.90
CA LEU A 111 -8.52 -12.78 3.80
C LEU A 111 -8.54 -12.40 5.29
N LYS A 112 -7.67 -11.48 5.73
CA LYS A 112 -7.64 -11.00 7.12
C LYS A 112 -8.97 -10.40 7.58
N HIS A 113 -9.77 -9.88 6.66
CA HIS A 113 -11.08 -9.31 6.95
C HIS A 113 -12.20 -10.35 6.98
N VAL A 114 -12.16 -11.37 6.13
CA VAL A 114 -13.14 -12.48 6.17
C VAL A 114 -13.08 -13.21 7.51
N ASN A 115 -11.89 -13.39 8.08
CA ASN A 115 -11.67 -14.17 9.31
C ASN A 115 -11.91 -13.39 10.62
N HIS A 116 -12.26 -12.10 10.56
CA HIS A 116 -12.52 -11.25 11.74
C HIS A 116 -13.99 -10.78 11.84
N LYS A 117 -14.92 -11.42 11.11
CA LYS A 117 -16.36 -11.34 11.36
C LYS A 117 -16.76 -12.31 12.46
#